data_AF-C7NZ34-F1
#
_entry.id   AF-C7NZ34-F1
#
_cell.length_a   1.000
_cell.length_b   1.000
_cell.length_c   1.000
_cell.angle_alpha   90.00
_cell.angle_beta   90.00
_cell.angle_gamma   90.00
#
_symmetry.space_group_name_H-M   'P 1'
#
loop_
_entity.id
_entity.type
_entity.pdbx_description
1 polymer ?
#
loop_
_entity_poly.entity_id
_entity_poly.type
_entity_poly.pdbx_seq_one_letter_code
_entity_poly.pdbx_strand_id
1 'polypeptide(L)'
;MLQGATPEPAPQPSTVAIIDEFVDGILASIPRLLSGLLFLVLAYLTIKLVLAVVRSVVDRLYRDEEQLIVDLVVTVVGIFLWFGATLGLLKVVGLGDVAASLGTASGFIGLGVAFALKEMIADTVAGVYLLQDEDFSEGDRVETASVTGRLVSIDLRKTRIETDDGNLVVVANRDVEKRWTRHARADEAAETDA
;
A
#
# COMPACT_ATOMS: atom_id res chain seq x y z
N MET A 1 46.09 13.36 -56.74
CA MET A 1 44.76 13.97 -56.96
C MET A 1 43.72 12.88 -56.75
N LEU A 2 43.23 12.72 -55.52
CA LEU A 2 42.17 11.77 -55.18
C LEU A 2 40.82 12.46 -55.41
N GLN A 3 40.16 12.11 -56.51
CA GLN A 3 38.86 12.66 -56.88
C GLN A 3 37.81 12.05 -55.95
N GLY A 4 37.28 12.85 -55.04
CA GLY A 4 36.23 12.44 -54.12
C GLY A 4 34.99 12.02 -54.91
N ALA A 5 34.66 10.73 -54.87
CA ALA A 5 33.38 10.24 -55.34
C ALA A 5 32.30 10.86 -54.45
N THR A 6 31.55 11.80 -55.00
CA THR A 6 30.31 12.29 -54.37
C THR A 6 29.35 11.09 -54.28
N PRO A 7 28.81 10.77 -53.09
CA PRO A 7 27.88 9.67 -52.96
C PRO A 7 26.63 9.95 -53.81
N GLU A 8 26.26 8.98 -54.63
CA GLU A 8 25.02 8.98 -55.41
C GLU A 8 23.82 9.21 -54.48
N PRO A 9 22.91 10.15 -54.78
CA PRO A 9 21.75 10.38 -53.94
C PRO A 9 20.90 9.11 -53.92
N ALA A 10 20.61 8.60 -52.72
CA ALA A 10 19.81 7.40 -52.55
C ALA A 10 18.45 7.54 -53.28
N PRO A 11 17.96 6.49 -53.95
CA PRO A 11 16.69 6.54 -54.65
C PRO A 11 15.58 6.91 -53.66
N GLN A 12 14.82 7.96 -53.98
CA GLN A 12 13.70 8.37 -53.13
C GLN A 12 12.59 7.32 -53.19
N PRO A 13 11.96 6.99 -52.05
CA PRO A 13 10.88 6.01 -52.03
C PRO A 13 9.76 6.46 -52.96
N SER A 14 9.24 5.52 -53.75
CA SER A 14 8.08 5.79 -54.61
C SER A 14 6.86 6.11 -53.74
N THR A 15 5.93 6.91 -54.25
CA THR A 15 4.67 7.24 -53.54
C THR A 15 3.91 5.98 -53.12
N VAL A 16 4.03 4.89 -53.88
CA VAL A 16 3.44 3.58 -53.57
C VAL A 16 4.07 2.97 -52.31
N ALA A 17 5.39 3.02 -52.17
CA ALA A 17 6.08 2.48 -50.99
C ALA A 17 5.68 3.20 -49.69
N ILE A 18 5.45 4.52 -49.74
CA ILE A 18 4.98 5.31 -48.59
C ILE A 18 3.54 4.90 -48.21
N ILE A 19 2.69 4.62 -49.20
CA ILE A 19 1.31 4.18 -48.95
C ILE A 19 1.29 2.77 -48.36
N ASP A 20 2.09 1.85 -48.89
CA ASP A 20 2.17 0.47 -48.38
C ASP A 20 2.69 0.44 -46.93
N GLU A 21 3.74 1.21 -46.62
CA GLU A 21 4.27 1.34 -45.25
C GLU A 21 3.21 1.90 -44.28
N PHE A 22 2.42 2.89 -44.71
CA PHE A 22 1.34 3.45 -43.91
C PHE A 22 0.19 2.45 -43.69
N VAL A 23 -0.23 1.73 -44.74
CA VAL A 23 -1.29 0.73 -44.67
C VAL A 23 -0.88 -0.43 -43.77
N ASP A 24 0.35 -0.91 -43.88
CA ASP A 24 0.91 -1.95 -43.01
C ASP A 24 0.96 -1.48 -41.55
N GLY A 25 1.32 -0.22 -41.30
CA GLY A 25 1.27 0.39 -39.97
C GLY A 25 -0.14 0.44 -39.37
N ILE A 26 -1.16 0.72 -40.18
CA ILE A 26 -2.57 0.70 -39.74
C ILE A 26 -3.02 -0.73 -39.43
N LEU A 27 -2.75 -1.66 -40.35
CA LEU A 27 -3.14 -3.06 -40.22
C LEU A 27 -2.48 -3.71 -38.99
N ALA A 28 -1.21 -3.39 -38.71
CA ALA A 28 -0.50 -3.84 -37.52
C ALA A 28 -1.07 -3.23 -36.20
N SER A 29 -1.77 -2.10 -36.29
CA SER A 29 -2.36 -1.42 -35.13
C SER A 29 -3.74 -1.96 -34.77
N ILE A 30 -4.50 -2.51 -35.73
CA ILE A 30 -5.85 -3.05 -35.48
C ILE A 30 -5.88 -4.12 -34.37
N PRO A 31 -5.01 -5.15 -34.37
CA PRO A 31 -5.01 -6.15 -33.31
C PRO A 31 -4.69 -5.57 -31.94
N ARG A 32 -3.82 -4.54 -31.86
CA ARG A 32 -3.43 -3.87 -30.62
C ARG A 32 -4.55 -3.02 -30.05
N LEU A 33 -5.32 -2.37 -30.91
CA LEU A 33 -6.50 -1.60 -30.50
C LEU A 33 -7.61 -2.52 -30.00
N LEU A 34 -7.83 -3.65 -30.68
CA LEU A 34 -8.83 -4.63 -30.26
C LEU A 34 -8.46 -5.30 -28.93
N SER A 35 -7.20 -5.70 -28.76
CA SER A 35 -6.71 -6.26 -27.49
C SER A 35 -6.71 -5.22 -26.37
N GLY A 36 -6.37 -3.96 -26.67
CA GLY A 36 -6.46 -2.83 -25.73
C GLY A 36 -7.90 -2.57 -25.27
N LEU A 37 -8.86 -2.60 -26.19
CA LEU A 37 -10.28 -2.45 -25.86
C LEU A 37 -10.78 -3.61 -25.00
N LEU A 38 -10.46 -4.85 -25.38
CA LEU A 38 -10.80 -6.03 -24.58
C LEU A 38 -10.19 -5.93 -23.17
N PHE A 39 -8.92 -5.55 -23.08
CA PHE A 39 -8.25 -5.33 -21.80
C PHE A 39 -8.94 -4.25 -20.97
N LEU A 40 -9.33 -3.12 -21.56
CA LEU A 40 -10.05 -2.06 -20.86
C LEU A 40 -11.39 -2.52 -20.30
N VAL A 41 -12.15 -3.31 -21.06
CA VAL A 41 -13.42 -3.88 -20.59
C VAL A 41 -13.17 -4.80 -19.40
N LEU A 42 -12.20 -5.72 -19.51
CA LEU A 42 -11.87 -6.63 -18.42
C LEU A 42 -11.34 -5.90 -17.18
N ALA A 43 -10.49 -4.89 -17.38
CA ALA A 43 -9.97 -4.05 -16.31
C ALA A 43 -11.11 -3.30 -15.61
N TYR A 44 -11.99 -2.62 -16.35
CA TYR A 44 -13.13 -1.92 -15.78
C TYR A 44 -14.04 -2.84 -14.96
N LEU A 45 -14.37 -4.02 -15.50
CA LEU A 45 -15.18 -5.02 -14.78
C LEU A 45 -14.50 -5.50 -13.50
N THR A 46 -13.19 -5.76 -13.57
CA THR A 46 -12.38 -6.19 -12.42
C THR A 46 -12.34 -5.10 -11.35
N ILE A 47 -12.05 -3.86 -11.74
CA ILE A 47 -12.01 -2.71 -10.83
C ILE A 47 -13.36 -2.50 -10.16
N LYS A 48 -14.46 -2.54 -10.94
CA LYS A 48 -15.81 -2.40 -10.41
C LYS A 48 -16.12 -3.50 -9.39
N LEU A 49 -15.77 -4.76 -9.68
CA LEU A 49 -15.96 -5.88 -8.77
C LEU A 49 -15.14 -5.69 -7.48
N VAL A 50 -13.86 -5.37 -7.60
CA VAL A 50 -12.97 -5.19 -6.44
C VAL A 50 -13.45 -4.02 -5.57
N LEU A 51 -13.80 -2.88 -6.16
CA LEU A 51 -14.29 -1.72 -5.41
C LEU A 51 -15.64 -2.00 -4.73
N ALA A 52 -16.51 -2.80 -5.35
CA ALA A 52 -17.75 -3.24 -4.70
C ALA A 52 -17.47 -4.14 -3.49
N VAL A 53 -16.52 -5.08 -3.59
CA VAL A 53 -16.11 -5.94 -2.48
C VAL A 53 -15.46 -5.11 -1.37
N VAL A 54 -14.53 -4.21 -1.70
CA VAL A 54 -13.87 -3.33 -0.73
C VAL A 54 -14.89 -2.49 0.01
N ARG A 55 -15.80 -1.82 -0.70
CA ARG A 55 -16.86 -1.03 -0.08
C ARG A 55 -17.68 -1.90 0.87
N SER A 56 -18.15 -3.06 0.41
CA SER A 56 -18.95 -3.97 1.23
C SER A 56 -18.23 -4.48 2.49
N VAL A 57 -16.91 -4.71 2.43
CA VAL A 57 -16.13 -5.15 3.59
C VAL A 57 -15.91 -4.01 4.57
N VAL A 58 -15.56 -2.82 4.06
CA VAL A 58 -15.26 -1.64 4.91
C VAL A 58 -16.54 -1.12 5.57
N ASP A 59 -17.66 -1.06 4.86
CA ASP A 59 -18.97 -0.71 5.43
C ASP A 59 -19.37 -1.65 6.58
N ARG A 60 -18.96 -2.92 6.53
CA ARG A 60 -19.26 -3.89 7.59
C ARG A 60 -18.38 -3.71 8.84
N LEU A 61 -17.18 -3.14 8.67
CA LEU A 61 -16.22 -2.91 9.75
C LEU A 61 -16.48 -1.57 10.46
N TYR A 62 -16.84 -0.53 9.72
CA TYR A 62 -17.11 0.81 10.24
C TYR A 62 -18.64 1.06 10.20
N ARG A 63 -19.33 0.82 11.32
CA ARG A 63 -20.78 1.02 11.41
C ARG A 63 -21.16 2.51 11.29
N ASP A 64 -22.00 2.82 10.30
CA ASP A 64 -22.94 3.94 10.12
C ASP A 64 -22.49 5.42 10.32
N GLU A 65 -21.43 5.74 11.07
CA GLU A 65 -21.05 7.14 11.38
C GLU A 65 -19.77 7.63 10.67
N GLU A 66 -19.03 6.74 10.00
CA GLU A 66 -17.73 7.06 9.39
C GLU A 66 -17.69 6.86 7.87
N GLN A 67 -18.75 7.27 7.16
CA GLN A 67 -18.81 7.18 5.68
C GLN A 67 -17.60 7.83 4.99
N LEU A 68 -17.03 8.86 5.59
CA LEU A 68 -15.79 9.51 5.11
C LEU A 68 -14.60 8.53 5.06
N ILE A 69 -14.49 7.59 6.00
CA ILE A 69 -13.42 6.59 6.02
C ILE A 69 -13.65 5.56 4.91
N VAL A 70 -14.89 5.11 4.72
CA VAL A 70 -15.24 4.19 3.63
C VAL A 70 -14.87 4.81 2.28
N ASP A 71 -15.30 6.05 2.04
CA ASP A 71 -15.05 6.73 0.78
C ASP A 71 -13.56 7.02 0.57
N LEU A 72 -12.82 7.36 1.62
CA LEU A 72 -11.37 7.50 1.56
C LEU A 72 -10.71 6.17 1.13
N VAL A 73 -11.04 5.06 1.78
CA VAL A 73 -10.46 3.74 1.48
C VAL A 73 -10.79 3.32 0.05
N VAL A 74 -12.06 3.42 -0.36
CA VAL A 74 -12.50 3.07 -1.72
C VAL A 74 -11.81 3.96 -2.76
N THR A 75 -11.64 5.26 -2.49
CA THR A 75 -10.95 6.19 -3.38
C THR A 75 -9.47 5.83 -3.52
N VAL A 76 -8.78 5.61 -2.40
CA VAL A 76 -7.36 5.23 -2.40
C VAL A 76 -7.15 3.93 -3.17
N VAL A 77 -7.95 2.90 -2.89
CA VAL A 77 -7.87 1.62 -3.63
C VAL A 77 -8.17 1.82 -5.11
N GLY A 78 -9.18 2.63 -5.45
CA GLY A 78 -9.53 2.97 -6.82
C GLY A 78 -8.39 3.63 -7.59
N ILE A 79 -7.68 4.57 -6.97
CA ILE A 79 -6.52 5.24 -7.58
C ILE A 79 -5.45 4.21 -7.94
N PHE A 80 -5.09 3.30 -7.02
CA PHE A 80 -4.08 2.28 -7.29
C PHE A 80 -4.51 1.30 -8.39
N LEU A 81 -5.77 0.88 -8.38
CA LEU A 81 -6.33 -0.02 -9.39
C LEU A 81 -6.34 0.61 -10.79
N TRP A 82 -6.80 1.86 -10.91
CA TRP A 82 -6.80 2.59 -12.18
C TRP A 82 -5.40 2.91 -12.67
N PHE A 83 -4.48 3.22 -11.76
CA PHE A 83 -3.07 3.38 -12.10
C PHE A 83 -2.47 2.08 -12.65
N GLY A 84 -2.69 0.95 -11.97
CA GLY A 84 -2.26 -0.37 -12.44
C GLY A 84 -2.87 -0.76 -13.80
N ALA A 85 -4.17 -0.51 -13.99
CA ALA A 85 -4.84 -0.72 -15.27
C ALA A 85 -4.27 0.17 -16.38
N THR A 86 -3.90 1.41 -16.08
CA THR A 86 -3.24 2.32 -17.03
C THR A 86 -1.89 1.78 -17.47
N LEU A 87 -1.05 1.31 -16.53
CA LEU A 87 0.23 0.67 -16.87
C LEU A 87 0.03 -0.61 -17.71
N GLY A 88 -0.97 -1.43 -17.36
CA GLY A 88 -1.34 -2.62 -18.12
C GLY A 88 -1.78 -2.27 -19.54
N LEU A 89 -2.62 -1.25 -19.70
CA LEU A 89 -3.07 -0.77 -21.01
C LEU A 89 -1.90 -0.32 -21.87
N LEU A 90 -1.01 0.51 -21.33
CA LEU A 90 0.19 0.98 -22.03
C LEU A 90 1.01 -0.20 -22.55
N LYS A 91 1.17 -1.26 -21.76
CA LYS A 91 1.86 -2.47 -22.21
C LYS A 91 1.14 -3.16 -23.38
N VAL A 92 -0.19 -3.28 -23.33
CA VAL A 92 -1.01 -3.92 -24.39
C VAL A 92 -0.94 -3.15 -25.71
N VAL A 93 -0.93 -1.81 -25.67
CA VAL A 93 -0.86 -0.97 -26.87
C VAL A 93 0.57 -0.80 -27.42
N GLY A 94 1.57 -1.46 -26.82
CA GLY A 94 2.96 -1.44 -27.27
C GLY A 94 3.84 -0.36 -26.64
N LEU A 95 3.35 0.37 -25.64
CA LEU A 95 4.08 1.37 -24.86
C LEU A 95 4.67 0.75 -23.57
N GLY A 96 5.19 -0.47 -23.67
CA GLY A 96 5.72 -1.23 -22.53
C GLY A 96 6.86 -0.52 -21.80
N ASP A 97 7.75 0.14 -22.53
CA ASP A 97 8.88 0.87 -21.93
C ASP A 97 8.43 2.08 -21.13
N VAL A 98 7.41 2.79 -21.61
CA VAL A 98 6.79 3.90 -20.87
C VAL A 98 6.12 3.37 -19.60
N ALA A 99 5.38 2.26 -19.70
CA ALA A 99 4.77 1.62 -18.54
C ALA A 99 5.82 1.18 -17.50
N ALA A 100 6.94 0.62 -17.96
CA ALA A 100 8.05 0.21 -17.09
C ALA A 100 8.75 1.39 -16.41
N SER A 101 8.95 2.50 -17.13
CA SER A 101 9.52 3.73 -16.59
C SER A 101 8.60 4.35 -15.52
N LEU A 102 7.31 4.48 -15.83
CA LEU A 102 6.31 4.97 -14.88
C LEU A 102 6.18 4.05 -13.66
N GLY A 103 6.13 2.74 -13.87
CA GLY A 103 6.09 1.75 -12.79
C GLY A 103 7.32 1.84 -11.88
N THR A 104 8.51 1.99 -12.45
CA THR A 104 9.76 2.19 -11.70
C THR A 104 9.71 3.49 -10.89
N ALA A 105 9.31 4.60 -11.49
CA ALA A 105 9.20 5.89 -10.81
C ALA A 105 8.19 5.83 -9.65
N SER A 106 7.01 5.25 -9.88
CA SER A 106 6.01 5.02 -8.85
C SER A 106 6.48 4.06 -7.77
N GLY A 107 7.34 3.09 -8.10
CA GLY A 107 8.01 2.24 -7.12
C GLY A 107 8.88 3.04 -6.14
N PHE A 108 9.69 3.99 -6.63
CA PHE A 108 10.46 4.88 -5.77
C PHE A 108 9.59 5.79 -4.90
N ILE A 109 8.50 6.33 -5.46
CA ILE A 109 7.52 7.09 -4.68
C ILE A 109 6.90 6.20 -3.59
N GLY A 110 6.54 4.96 -3.94
CA GLY A 110 6.00 3.96 -3.02
C GLY A 110 6.96 3.64 -1.88
N LEU A 111 8.27 3.54 -2.15
CA LEU A 111 9.29 3.38 -1.10
C LEU A 111 9.33 4.58 -0.16
N GLY A 112 9.23 5.81 -0.68
CA GLY A 112 9.13 7.03 0.14
C GLY A 112 7.92 7.01 1.07
N VAL A 113 6.75 6.64 0.55
CA VAL A 113 5.52 6.48 1.35
C VAL A 113 5.69 5.38 2.41
N ALA A 114 6.30 4.25 2.06
CA ALA A 114 6.55 3.16 3.00
C ALA A 114 7.48 3.59 4.15
N PHE A 115 8.52 4.38 3.87
CA PHE A 115 9.37 4.94 4.93
C PHE A 115 8.64 5.93 5.82
N ALA A 116 7.75 6.76 5.26
CA ALA A 116 6.93 7.68 6.04
C ALA A 116 5.96 6.95 6.98
N LEU A 117 5.44 5.80 6.55
CA LEU A 117 4.49 4.99 7.33
C LEU A 117 5.15 3.92 8.22
N LYS A 118 6.48 3.74 8.13
CA LYS A 118 7.23 2.69 8.85
C LYS A 118 6.88 2.63 10.34
N GLU A 119 6.78 3.80 10.98
CA GLU A 119 6.47 3.89 12.41
C GLU A 119 5.05 3.45 12.74
N MET A 120 4.08 3.86 11.91
CA MET A 120 2.68 3.47 12.06
C MET A 120 2.49 1.96 11.92
N ILE A 121 3.21 1.34 10.98
CA ILE A 121 3.19 -0.11 10.78
C ILE A 121 3.84 -0.80 12.00
N ALA A 122 4.98 -0.32 12.47
CA ALA A 122 5.64 -0.88 13.66
C ALA A 122 4.75 -0.79 14.92
N ASP A 123 4.06 0.34 15.13
CA ASP A 123 3.08 0.51 16.21
C ASP A 123 1.97 -0.54 16.11
N THR A 124 1.44 -0.76 14.90
CA THR A 124 0.31 -1.67 14.66
C THR A 124 0.70 -3.12 14.90
N VAL A 125 1.85 -3.55 14.38
CA VAL A 125 2.36 -4.91 14.55
C VAL A 125 2.65 -5.19 16.02
N ALA A 126 3.33 -4.26 16.71
CA ALA A 126 3.57 -4.37 18.15
C ALA A 126 2.26 -4.45 18.94
N GLY A 127 1.24 -3.67 18.55
CA GLY A 127 -0.08 -3.75 19.17
C GLY A 127 -0.74 -5.11 19.05
N VAL A 128 -0.66 -5.76 17.89
CA VAL A 128 -1.19 -7.12 17.70
C VAL A 128 -0.49 -8.12 18.60
N TYR A 129 0.83 -8.03 18.76
CA TYR A 129 1.58 -8.91 19.66
C TYR A 129 1.20 -8.67 21.12
N LEU A 130 1.14 -7.42 21.57
CA LEU A 130 0.73 -7.08 22.93
C LEU A 130 -0.70 -7.54 23.24
N LEU A 131 -1.64 -7.39 22.30
CA LEU A 131 -3.02 -7.85 22.45
C LEU A 131 -3.16 -9.39 22.55
N GLN A 132 -2.17 -10.13 22.04
CA GLN A 132 -2.15 -11.60 22.09
C GLN A 132 -1.39 -12.15 23.30
N ASP A 133 -0.67 -11.30 24.03
CA ASP A 133 0.15 -11.70 25.17
C ASP A 133 -0.70 -11.80 26.44
N GLU A 134 -0.86 -13.02 26.96
CA GLU A 134 -1.70 -13.30 28.13
C GLU A 134 -1.15 -12.61 29.40
N ASP A 135 0.17 -12.41 29.49
CA ASP A 135 0.84 -11.78 30.62
C ASP A 135 0.84 -10.23 30.55
N PHE A 136 0.27 -9.65 29.49
CA PHE A 136 0.14 -8.20 29.30
C PHE A 136 -1.33 -7.78 29.17
N SER A 137 -2.09 -7.96 30.25
CA SER A 137 -3.54 -7.72 30.26
C SER A 137 -3.94 -6.44 30.99
N GLU A 138 -5.08 -5.86 30.58
CA GLU A 138 -5.66 -4.69 31.24
C GLU A 138 -5.81 -4.93 32.76
N GLY A 139 -5.42 -3.93 33.55
CA GLY A 139 -5.41 -4.01 35.01
C GLY A 139 -4.09 -4.51 35.60
N ASP A 140 -3.18 -5.10 34.82
CA ASP A 140 -1.86 -5.49 35.33
C ASP A 140 -0.96 -4.28 35.60
N ARG A 141 -0.10 -4.42 36.61
CA ARG A 141 0.93 -3.43 36.90
C ARG A 141 2.17 -3.77 36.09
N VAL A 142 2.51 -2.88 35.17
CA VAL A 142 3.60 -3.10 34.21
C VAL A 142 4.61 -1.98 34.28
N GLU A 143 5.86 -2.34 34.08
CA GLU A 143 6.97 -1.42 33.88
C GLU A 143 7.47 -1.55 32.45
N THR A 144 7.44 -0.44 31.73
CA THR A 144 7.98 -0.32 30.37
C THR A 144 9.32 0.41 30.40
N ALA A 145 9.94 0.64 29.25
CA ALA A 145 11.17 1.44 29.18
C ALA A 145 11.00 2.90 29.64
N SER A 146 9.79 3.46 29.59
CA SER A 146 9.54 4.90 29.80
C SER A 146 8.54 5.22 30.91
N VAL A 147 7.70 4.26 31.30
CA VAL A 147 6.64 4.46 32.30
C VAL A 147 6.37 3.18 33.09
N THR A 148 6.08 3.35 34.38
CA THR A 148 5.58 2.30 35.28
C THR A 148 4.20 2.69 35.77
N GLY A 149 3.26 1.76 35.76
CA GLY A 149 1.89 2.01 36.18
C GLY A 149 0.95 0.85 35.93
N ARG A 150 -0.35 1.11 36.04
CA ARG A 150 -1.41 0.15 35.73
C ARG A 150 -1.79 0.26 34.25
N LEU A 151 -1.87 -0.88 33.57
CA LEU A 151 -2.33 -0.96 32.19
C LEU A 151 -3.83 -0.65 32.13
N VAL A 152 -4.22 0.37 31.37
CA VAL A 152 -5.62 0.80 31.24
C VAL A 152 -6.26 0.20 30.00
N SER A 153 -5.62 0.37 28.84
CA SER A 153 -6.09 -0.21 27.60
C SER A 153 -4.99 -0.37 26.57
N ILE A 154 -5.20 -1.30 25.64
CA ILE A 154 -4.32 -1.53 24.49
C ILE A 154 -5.11 -1.24 23.22
N ASP A 155 -4.82 -0.11 22.58
CA ASP A 155 -5.34 0.21 21.26
C ASP A 155 -4.41 -0.40 20.19
N LEU A 156 -4.85 -0.43 18.93
CA LEU A 156 -4.08 -0.99 17.83
C LEU A 156 -2.64 -0.42 17.72
N ARG A 157 -2.44 0.86 18.05
CA ARG A 157 -1.15 1.56 17.91
C ARG A 157 -0.58 2.13 19.20
N LYS A 158 -1.41 2.29 20.22
CA LYS A 158 -1.05 2.98 21.46
C LYS A 158 -1.48 2.17 22.66
N THR A 159 -0.66 2.19 23.69
CA THR A 159 -0.95 1.60 24.98
C THR A 159 -1.12 2.73 26.00
N ARG A 160 -2.12 2.61 26.86
CA ARG A 160 -2.45 3.61 27.88
C ARG A 160 -2.12 3.05 29.26
N ILE A 161 -1.27 3.76 30.00
CA ILE A 161 -0.77 3.36 31.31
C ILE A 161 -1.06 4.49 32.30
N GLU A 162 -1.75 4.18 33.38
CA GLU A 162 -2.01 5.12 34.48
C GLU A 162 -0.90 5.01 35.52
N THR A 163 -0.21 6.12 35.79
CA THR A 163 0.89 6.18 36.78
C THR A 163 0.35 6.23 38.20
N ASP A 164 1.21 5.99 39.19
CA ASP A 164 0.84 6.08 40.61
C ASP A 164 0.37 7.49 41.03
N ASP A 165 0.84 8.51 40.33
CA ASP A 165 0.41 9.90 40.50
C ASP A 165 -0.96 10.19 39.85
N GLY A 166 -1.61 9.19 39.24
CA GLY A 166 -2.91 9.31 38.57
C GLY A 166 -2.86 9.92 37.16
N ASN A 167 -1.68 10.00 36.53
CA ASN A 167 -1.56 10.52 35.17
C ASN A 167 -1.76 9.41 34.13
N LEU A 168 -2.54 9.67 33.08
CA LEU A 168 -2.69 8.76 31.95
C LEU A 168 -1.61 9.02 30.89
N VAL A 169 -0.64 8.11 30.77
CA VAL A 169 0.45 8.19 29.80
C VAL A 169 0.11 7.33 28.58
N VAL A 170 0.20 7.92 27.39
CA VAL A 170 -0.07 7.25 26.11
C VAL A 170 1.24 6.98 25.39
N VAL A 171 1.60 5.71 25.23
CA VAL A 171 2.87 5.28 24.65
C VAL A 171 2.63 4.56 23.34
N ALA A 172 3.56 4.69 22.39
CA ALA A 172 3.53 3.90 21.16
C ALA A 172 3.77 2.42 21.46
N ASN A 173 2.98 1.52 20.86
CA ASN A 173 3.09 0.08 21.12
C ASN A 173 4.49 -0.45 20.79
N ARG A 174 5.13 0.09 19.74
CA ARG A 174 6.52 -0.27 19.37
C ARG A 174 7.55 0.02 20.46
N ASP A 175 7.25 0.91 21.41
CA ASP A 175 8.17 1.28 22.48
C ASP A 175 7.88 0.50 23.77
N VAL A 176 6.67 -0.05 23.90
CA VAL A 176 6.26 -0.95 24.99
C VAL A 176 6.72 -2.39 24.72
N GLU A 177 6.43 -2.90 23.53
CA GLU A 177 6.67 -4.31 23.16
C GLU A 177 8.15 -4.72 23.24
N LYS A 178 9.07 -3.79 22.97
CA LYS A 178 10.52 -4.05 23.04
C LYS A 178 10.99 -4.63 24.37
N ARG A 179 10.42 -4.15 25.49
CA ARG A 179 10.73 -4.61 26.84
C ARG A 179 9.71 -4.07 27.83
N TRP A 180 9.04 -4.99 28.51
CA TRP A 180 8.20 -4.69 29.65
C TRP A 180 8.35 -5.75 30.74
N THR A 181 7.87 -5.47 31.94
CA THR A 181 7.89 -6.39 33.08
C THR A 181 6.58 -6.27 33.84
N ARG A 182 5.88 -7.39 34.04
CA ARG A 182 4.71 -7.46 34.92
C ARG A 182 5.18 -7.64 36.36
N HIS A 183 4.69 -6.77 37.23
CA HIS A 183 4.89 -6.88 38.67
C HIS A 183 3.79 -7.79 39.24
N ALA A 184 4.16 -8.74 40.11
CA ALA A 184 3.23 -9.68 40.72
C ALA A 184 2.11 -8.94 41.48
N ARG A 185 0.88 -9.48 41.45
CA ARG A 185 -0.17 -8.95 42.34
C ARG A 185 0.22 -9.21 43.79
N ALA A 186 -0.10 -8.27 44.68
CA ALA A 186 0.11 -8.44 46.12
C ALA A 186 -0.52 -9.75 46.66
N ASP A 187 -1.60 -10.20 46.03
CA ASP A 187 -2.32 -11.44 46.39
C ASP A 187 -1.59 -12.71 45.88
N GLU A 188 -0.91 -12.65 44.73
CA GLU A 188 -0.12 -13.78 44.18
C GLU A 188 1.19 -14.01 44.94
N ALA A 189 1.80 -12.92 45.45
CA ALA A 189 2.99 -13.00 46.28
C ALA A 189 2.73 -13.68 47.64
N ALA A 190 1.50 -13.59 48.17
CA ALA A 190 1.13 -14.21 49.43
C ALA A 190 0.88 -15.73 49.32
N GLU A 191 0.51 -16.23 48.13
CA GLU A 191 0.22 -17.64 47.88
C GLU A 191 1.47 -18.43 47.45
N THR A 192 2.50 -17.76 46.94
CA THR A 192 3.78 -18.38 46.57
C THR A 192 4.67 -18.69 47.80
N ASP A 193 4.45 -17.99 48.91
CA ASP A 193 5.19 -18.13 50.18
C ASP A 193 4.49 -19.05 51.21
N ALA A 194 3.39 -19.74 50.84
CA ALA A 194 2.60 -20.65 51.70
C ALA A 194 2.79 -22.13 51.33
#